data_AF-A0A959IN82-F1
#
_entry.id   AF-A0A959IN82-F1
#
_cell.length_a   1.000
_cell.length_b   1.000
_cell.length_c   1.000
_cell.angle_alpha   90.00
_cell.angle_beta   90.00
_cell.angle_gamma   90.00
#
_symmetry.space_group_name_H-M   'P 1'
#
loop_
_entity.id
_entity.type
_entity.pdbx_description
1 polymer ?
#
loop_
_entity_poly.entity_id
_entity_poly.type
_entity_poly.pdbx_seq_one_letter_code
_entity_poly.pdbx_strand_id
1 'polypeptide(L)'
;MKRISWLEIAGHLAFWLLTTWVVTQLFSIERYEIEAIDGREEITITKFWGFTRFLLVGQLLRLVFFYGYLRLLRPWTTGAGRFPSLAGKAVILLLICLGLEGGFWLLYPPREPEAFPWLLVGGHYGFYWATATAYGFVQAWIRQSAARQALDLEKKKAELALLRSQLQPHFLFNTLNNLLAMVDQRTHPALADGFERLSDLLRYVVYETEQERVPLARELDFVRNYAELALLRFEETEV
;
A
#
# COMPACT_ATOMS: atom_id res chain seq x y z
N MET A 1 11.94 6.08 8.46
CA MET A 1 10.56 6.54 8.76
C MET A 1 10.10 7.41 7.60
N LYS A 2 9.08 7.01 6.83
CA LYS A 2 8.47 7.92 5.81
C LYS A 2 7.91 9.15 6.55
N ARG A 3 8.32 10.35 6.15
CA ARG A 3 7.74 11.61 6.64
C ARG A 3 6.29 11.65 6.18
N ILE A 4 5.36 11.89 7.10
CA ILE A 4 3.95 12.13 6.77
C ILE A 4 3.91 13.36 5.85
N SER A 5 3.23 13.26 4.72
CA SER A 5 3.16 14.39 3.79
C SER A 5 2.20 15.45 4.32
N TRP A 6 2.48 16.74 4.08
CA TRP A 6 1.55 17.82 4.46
C TRP A 6 0.16 17.63 3.84
N LEU A 7 0.08 16.98 2.69
CA LEU A 7 -1.16 16.64 2.00
C LEU A 7 -1.99 15.61 2.77
N GLU A 8 -1.35 14.60 3.38
CA GLU A 8 -2.02 13.63 4.25
C GLU A 8 -2.58 14.31 5.50
N ILE A 9 -1.80 15.19 6.13
CA ILE A 9 -2.25 15.95 7.32
C ILE A 9 -3.46 16.82 6.96
N ALA A 10 -3.38 17.56 5.86
CA ALA A 10 -4.47 18.40 5.37
C ALA A 10 -5.72 17.57 5.06
N GLY A 11 -5.57 16.40 4.42
CA GLY A 11 -6.67 15.48 4.15
C GLY A 11 -7.34 14.96 5.42
N HIS A 12 -6.56 14.55 6.42
CA HIS A 12 -7.09 14.13 7.71
C HIS A 12 -7.84 15.26 8.41
N LEU A 13 -7.28 16.48 8.44
CA LEU A 13 -7.93 17.64 9.05
C LEU A 13 -9.25 17.97 8.34
N ALA A 14 -9.25 18.03 7.01
CA ALA A 14 -10.44 18.31 6.22
C ALA A 14 -11.54 17.26 6.46
N PHE A 15 -11.18 15.98 6.48
CA PHE A 15 -12.11 14.88 6.76
C PHE A 15 -12.76 15.01 8.14
N TRP A 16 -11.95 15.25 9.17
CA TRP A 16 -12.48 15.37 10.53
C TRP A 16 -13.33 16.62 10.72
N LEU A 17 -12.91 17.77 10.17
CA LEU A 17 -13.72 18.99 10.19
C LEU A 17 -15.06 18.80 9.47
N LEU A 18 -15.06 18.15 8.31
CA LEU A 18 -16.27 17.88 7.55
C LEU A 18 -17.22 16.95 8.32
N THR A 19 -16.71 15.85 8.87
CA THR A 19 -17.53 14.90 9.64
C THR A 19 -18.12 15.55 10.89
N THR A 20 -17.35 16.34 11.63
CA THR A 20 -17.86 17.13 12.77
C THR A 20 -18.92 18.13 12.32
N TRP A 21 -18.71 18.82 11.21
CA TRP A 21 -19.68 19.76 10.66
C TRP A 21 -21.00 19.07 10.30
N VAL A 22 -20.95 17.96 9.57
CA VAL A 22 -22.15 17.19 9.19
C VAL A 22 -22.91 16.70 10.43
N VAL A 23 -22.19 16.12 11.40
CA VAL A 23 -22.78 15.62 12.65
C VAL A 23 -23.45 16.76 13.42
N THR A 24 -22.77 17.89 13.59
CA THR A 24 -23.34 19.03 14.31
C THR A 24 -24.56 19.60 13.61
N GLN A 25 -24.60 19.65 12.27
CA GLN A 25 -25.80 20.09 11.56
C GLN A 25 -26.97 19.12 11.73
N LEU A 26 -26.73 17.81 11.65
CA LEU A 26 -27.78 16.79 11.76
C LEU A 26 -28.42 16.72 13.15
N PHE A 27 -27.61 16.81 14.20
CA PHE A 27 -28.07 16.58 15.57
C PHE A 27 -28.28 17.87 16.38
N SER A 28 -28.13 19.06 15.78
CA SER A 28 -28.39 20.34 16.46
C SER A 28 -29.85 20.77 16.42
N ILE A 29 -30.73 20.07 15.71
CA ILE A 29 -32.12 20.50 15.50
C ILE A 29 -33.00 20.06 16.68
N GLU A 30 -33.68 21.01 17.30
CA GLU A 30 -34.46 20.83 18.53
C GLU A 30 -35.97 20.75 18.26
N ARG A 31 -36.50 21.70 17.46
CA ARG A 31 -37.91 21.72 17.04
C ARG A 31 -38.04 22.19 15.60
N TYR A 32 -39.03 21.62 14.92
CA TYR A 32 -39.60 22.15 13.68
C TYR A 32 -40.96 22.74 14.00
N GLU A 33 -41.10 24.06 13.89
CA GLU A 33 -42.40 24.72 13.94
C GLU A 33 -42.82 25.04 12.52
N ILE A 34 -43.98 24.53 12.11
CA ILE A 34 -44.58 24.80 10.81
C ILE A 34 -45.77 25.71 11.08
N GLU A 35 -45.62 27.00 10.80
CA GLU A 35 -46.72 27.96 10.89
C GLU A 35 -47.21 28.32 9.48
N ALA A 36 -48.52 28.23 9.27
CA ALA A 36 -49.13 28.67 8.03
C ALA A 36 -49.48 30.16 8.14
N ILE A 37 -48.61 31.03 7.62
CA ILE A 37 -48.81 32.48 7.60
C ILE A 37 -49.19 32.86 6.17
N ASP A 38 -50.37 33.46 5.99
CA ASP A 38 -50.89 33.90 4.66
C ASP A 38 -50.94 32.78 3.60
N GLY A 39 -51.26 31.55 4.02
CA GLY A 39 -51.35 30.39 3.13
C GLY A 39 -49.99 29.86 2.62
N ARG A 40 -48.88 30.34 3.17
CA ARG A 40 -47.54 29.75 3.01
C ARG A 40 -47.14 29.06 4.29
N GLU A 41 -46.65 27.82 4.18
CA GLU A 41 -46.01 27.13 5.29
C GLU A 41 -44.62 27.71 5.52
N GLU A 42 -44.39 28.31 6.68
CA GLU A 42 -43.09 28.80 7.11
C GLU A 42 -42.52 27.84 8.17
N ILE A 43 -41.32 27.31 7.90
CA ILE A 43 -40.65 26.33 8.77
C ILE A 43 -39.60 27.08 9.62
N THR A 44 -39.86 27.20 10.91
CA THR A 44 -38.90 27.74 11.87
C THR A 44 -38.13 26.58 12.52
N ILE A 45 -36.81 26.58 12.35
CA ILE A 45 -35.90 25.57 12.94
C ILE A 45 -35.23 26.17 14.16
N THR A 46 -35.53 25.65 15.34
CA THR A 46 -34.77 25.98 16.56
C THR A 46 -33.60 25.01 16.72
N LYS A 47 -32.43 25.56 17.06
CA LYS A 47 -31.19 24.79 17.22
C LYS A 47 -30.71 24.79 18.67
N PHE A 48 -30.29 23.62 19.12
CA PHE A 48 -29.74 23.40 20.43
C PHE A 48 -28.22 23.69 20.47
N TRP A 49 -27.89 24.96 20.70
CA TRP A 49 -26.50 25.44 20.68
C TRP A 49 -25.62 24.85 21.79
N GLY A 50 -26.19 24.52 22.96
CA GLY A 50 -25.45 23.88 24.06
C GLY A 50 -24.86 22.54 23.66
N PHE A 51 -25.67 21.71 23.02
CA PHE A 51 -25.26 20.41 22.50
C PHE A 51 -24.32 20.50 21.30
N THR A 52 -24.51 21.49 20.43
CA THR A 52 -23.56 21.76 19.34
C THR A 52 -22.16 22.04 19.91
N ARG A 53 -22.06 22.85 20.97
CA ARG A 53 -20.79 23.12 21.65
C ARG A 53 -20.22 21.86 22.31
N PHE A 54 -21.07 21.05 22.94
CA PHE A 54 -20.69 19.77 23.52
C PHE A 54 -20.06 18.84 22.47
N LEU A 55 -20.70 18.66 21.31
CA LEU A 55 -20.17 17.83 20.21
C LEU A 55 -18.84 18.37 19.66
N LEU A 56 -18.70 19.70 19.53
CA LEU A 56 -17.46 20.33 19.07
C LEU A 56 -16.31 20.14 20.05
N VAL A 57 -16.54 20.28 21.36
CA VAL A 57 -15.50 20.04 22.38
C VAL A 57 -15.14 18.55 22.45
N GLY A 58 -16.14 17.66 22.37
CA GLY A 58 -15.94 16.21 22.34
C GLY A 58 -15.13 15.73 21.13
N GLN A 59 -15.06 16.50 20.05
CA GLN A 59 -14.27 16.17 18.87
C GLN A 59 -12.79 15.93 19.18
N LEU A 60 -12.19 16.72 20.08
CA LEU A 60 -10.79 16.54 20.46
C LEU A 60 -10.55 15.18 21.13
N LEU A 61 -11.47 14.75 22.00
CA LEU A 61 -11.41 13.44 22.65
C LEU A 61 -11.54 12.30 21.63
N ARG A 62 -12.38 12.47 20.61
CA ARG A 62 -12.54 11.49 19.52
C ARG A 62 -11.30 11.37 18.65
N LEU A 63 -10.62 12.48 18.35
CA LEU A 63 -9.34 12.46 17.65
C LEU A 63 -8.25 11.78 18.50
N VAL A 64 -8.18 12.08 19.80
CA VAL A 64 -7.27 11.41 20.73
C VAL A 64 -7.55 9.90 20.75
N PHE A 65 -8.82 9.50 20.82
CA PHE A 65 -9.24 8.11 20.75
C PHE A 65 -8.81 7.46 19.43
N PHE A 66 -9.09 8.08 18.29
CA PHE A 66 -8.76 7.56 16.96
C PHE A 66 -7.25 7.30 16.80
N TYR A 67 -6.42 8.31 17.06
CA TYR A 67 -4.98 8.19 16.88
C TYR A 67 -4.32 7.32 17.97
N GLY A 68 -4.85 7.37 19.20
CA GLY A 68 -4.44 6.50 20.30
C GLY A 68 -4.71 5.03 19.99
N TYR A 69 -5.92 4.73 19.51
CA TYR A 69 -6.31 3.39 19.10
C TYR A 69 -5.52 2.88 17.89
N LEU A 70 -5.28 3.72 16.87
CA LEU A 70 -4.44 3.37 15.73
C LEU A 70 -3.01 3.00 16.16
N ARG A 71 -2.45 3.72 17.16
CA ARG A 71 -1.14 3.38 17.74
C ARG A 71 -1.15 2.04 18.47
N LEU A 72 -2.25 1.70 19.15
CA LEU A 72 -2.42 0.40 19.80
C LEU A 72 -2.61 -0.75 18.81
N LEU A 73 -3.22 -0.49 17.65
CA LEU A 73 -3.37 -1.48 16.58
C LEU A 73 -2.04 -1.82 15.90
N ARG A 74 -1.12 -0.85 15.82
CA ARG A 74 0.13 -1.00 15.07
C ARG A 74 0.96 -2.25 15.45
N PRO A 75 1.26 -2.55 16.73
CA PRO A 75 2.04 -3.73 17.10
C PRO A 75 1.37 -5.05 16.71
N TRP A 76 0.03 -5.11 16.73
CA TRP A 76 -0.71 -6.29 16.30
C TRP A 76 -0.57 -6.50 14.79
N THR A 77 -0.73 -5.42 14.00
CA THR A 77 -0.58 -5.48 12.53
C THR A 77 0.84 -5.83 12.06
N THR A 78 1.85 -5.68 12.92
CA THR A 78 3.25 -6.03 12.63
C THR A 78 3.68 -7.34 13.29
N GLY A 79 2.77 -8.10 13.91
CA GLY A 79 3.09 -9.38 14.56
C GLY A 79 3.87 -9.28 15.88
N ALA A 80 4.01 -8.09 16.45
CA ALA A 80 4.81 -7.83 17.66
C ALA A 80 3.98 -7.73 18.96
N GLY A 81 2.65 -7.77 18.87
CA GLY A 81 1.74 -7.56 20.00
C GLY A 81 0.83 -8.75 20.31
N ARG A 82 0.51 -8.96 21.59
CA ARG A 82 -0.49 -9.94 22.04
C ARG A 82 -1.89 -9.31 21.98
N PHE A 83 -2.81 -9.90 21.23
CA PHE A 83 -4.17 -9.38 21.02
C PHE A 83 -4.92 -9.02 22.33
N PRO A 84 -4.92 -9.86 23.39
CA PRO A 84 -5.69 -9.55 24.60
C PRO A 84 -5.23 -8.28 25.33
N SER A 85 -3.91 -8.02 25.35
CA SER A 85 -3.36 -6.85 26.04
C SER A 85 -3.60 -5.55 25.28
N LEU A 86 -3.73 -5.61 23.95
CA LEU A 86 -4.05 -4.47 23.11
C LEU A 86 -5.55 -4.15 23.14
N ALA A 87 -6.40 -5.17 23.12
CA ALA A 87 -7.84 -5.02 23.28
C ALA A 87 -8.18 -4.37 24.64
N GLY A 88 -7.57 -4.83 25.73
CA GLY A 88 -7.75 -4.23 27.05
C GLY A 88 -7.35 -2.75 27.09
N LYS A 89 -6.21 -2.38 26.48
CA LYS A 89 -5.78 -0.98 26.39
C LYS A 89 -6.73 -0.10 25.56
N ALA A 90 -7.29 -0.65 24.49
CA ALA A 90 -8.28 0.06 23.66
C ALA A 90 -9.57 0.32 24.42
N VAL A 91 -10.05 -0.66 25.19
CA VAL A 91 -11.23 -0.51 26.07
C VAL A 91 -10.96 0.52 27.17
N ILE A 92 -9.79 0.49 27.81
CA ILE A 92 -9.42 1.49 28.82
C ILE A 92 -9.39 2.90 28.20
N LEU A 93 -8.79 3.06 27.01
CA LEU A 93 -8.77 4.33 26.30
C LEU A 93 -10.19 4.83 26.00
N LEU A 94 -11.08 3.94 25.54
CA LEU A 94 -12.49 4.26 25.29
C LEU A 94 -13.19 4.75 26.57
N LEU A 95 -13.04 4.01 27.67
CA LEU A 95 -13.67 4.35 28.95
C LEU A 95 -13.17 5.69 29.50
N ILE A 96 -11.87 5.99 29.34
CA ILE A 96 -11.31 7.30 29.72
C ILE A 96 -11.96 8.41 28.89
N CYS A 97 -12.04 8.27 27.57
CA CYS A 97 -12.65 9.28 26.71
C CYS A 97 -14.14 9.48 27.02
N LEU A 98 -14.90 8.41 27.20
CA LEU A 98 -16.31 8.47 27.60
C LEU A 98 -16.49 9.12 28.97
N GLY A 99 -15.64 8.77 29.95
CA GLY A 99 -15.69 9.35 31.28
C GLY A 99 -15.38 10.85 31.30
N LEU A 100 -14.42 11.30 30.49
CA LEU A 100 -14.11 12.73 30.33
C LEU A 100 -15.25 13.51 29.67
N GLU A 101 -15.89 12.93 28.65
CA GLU A 101 -17.03 13.56 27.97
C GLU A 101 -18.27 13.61 28.88
N GLY A 102 -18.52 12.55 29.66
CA GLY A 102 -19.55 12.53 30.70
C GLY A 102 -19.28 13.54 31.81
N GLY A 103 -18.04 13.62 32.30
CA GLY A 103 -17.63 14.61 33.31
C GLY A 103 -17.79 16.05 32.81
N PHE A 104 -17.46 16.31 31.54
CA PHE A 104 -17.69 17.60 30.91
C PHE A 104 -19.18 17.97 30.87
N TRP A 105 -20.07 17.02 30.56
CA TRP A 105 -21.51 17.24 30.62
C TRP A 105 -22.01 17.57 32.03
N LEU A 106 -21.49 16.90 33.06
CA LEU A 106 -21.85 17.21 34.45
C LEU A 106 -21.40 18.61 34.89
N LEU A 107 -20.23 19.06 34.45
CA LEU A 107 -19.67 20.37 34.81
C LEU A 107 -20.31 21.52 34.02
N TYR A 108 -20.77 21.24 32.80
CA TYR A 108 -21.38 22.21 31.89
C TYR A 108 -22.72 21.67 31.36
N PRO A 109 -23.72 21.47 32.24
CA PRO A 109 -25.00 20.93 31.83
C PRO A 109 -25.72 21.89 30.88
N PRO A 110 -26.54 21.37 29.95
CA PRO A 110 -27.40 22.20 29.13
C PRO A 110 -28.37 23.05 29.97
N ARG A 111 -28.87 24.15 29.37
CA ARG A 111 -29.81 25.06 30.04
C ARG A 111 -31.13 24.38 30.42
N GLU A 112 -31.58 23.46 29.60
CA GLU A 112 -32.71 22.59 29.92
C GLU A 112 -32.18 21.23 30.39
N PRO A 113 -32.71 20.68 31.50
CA PRO A 113 -32.22 19.43 32.06
C PRO A 113 -32.56 18.26 31.12
N GLU A 114 -31.57 17.87 30.32
CA GLU A 114 -31.64 16.71 29.45
C GLU A 114 -30.79 15.57 29.98
N ALA A 115 -31.24 14.33 29.72
CA ALA A 115 -30.42 13.15 29.96
C ALA A 115 -29.20 13.15 29.03
N PHE A 116 -28.07 12.63 29.53
CA PHE A 116 -26.86 12.51 28.70
C PHE A 116 -27.15 11.67 27.44
N PRO A 117 -26.74 12.13 26.24
CA PRO A 117 -27.09 11.51 24.96
C PRO A 117 -26.23 10.26 24.67
N TRP A 118 -26.31 9.24 25.52
CA TRP A 118 -25.45 8.05 25.50
C TRP A 118 -25.38 7.36 24.14
N LEU A 119 -26.54 7.17 23.49
CA LEU A 119 -26.61 6.49 22.20
C LEU A 119 -25.82 7.25 21.12
N LEU A 120 -25.91 8.57 21.11
CA LEU A 120 -25.21 9.39 20.12
C LEU A 120 -23.71 9.44 20.40
N VAL A 121 -23.30 9.63 21.66
CA VAL A 121 -21.87 9.65 22.02
C VAL A 121 -21.24 8.28 21.75
N GLY A 122 -21.90 7.21 22.19
CA GLY A 122 -21.45 5.83 21.94
C GLY A 122 -21.39 5.51 20.44
N GLY A 123 -22.39 5.91 19.66
CA GLY A 123 -22.42 5.74 18.21
C GLY A 123 -21.24 6.44 17.52
N HIS A 124 -20.88 7.64 17.96
CA HIS A 124 -19.69 8.32 17.46
C HIS A 124 -18.42 7.57 17.79
N TYR A 125 -18.16 7.21 19.04
CA TYR A 125 -16.98 6.41 19.36
C TYR A 125 -16.93 5.09 18.60
N GLY A 126 -18.09 4.46 18.37
CA GLY A 126 -18.22 3.29 17.50
C GLY A 126 -17.77 3.57 16.06
N PHE A 127 -18.20 4.70 15.47
CA PHE A 127 -17.74 5.14 14.14
C PHE A 127 -16.23 5.39 14.09
N TYR A 128 -15.67 6.11 15.08
CA TYR A 128 -14.22 6.37 15.16
C TYR A 128 -13.43 5.07 15.34
N TRP A 129 -13.95 4.12 16.12
CA TRP A 129 -13.34 2.81 16.28
C TRP A 129 -13.36 2.04 14.95
N ALA A 130 -14.53 1.91 14.31
CA ALA A 130 -14.67 1.18 13.05
C ALA A 130 -13.77 1.75 11.95
N THR A 131 -13.74 3.08 11.79
CA THR A 131 -12.89 3.76 10.81
C THR A 131 -11.40 3.59 11.11
N ALA A 132 -10.97 3.69 12.37
CA ALA A 132 -9.59 3.45 12.76
C ALA A 132 -9.14 2.00 12.52
N THR A 133 -10.01 1.03 12.82
CA THR A 133 -9.79 -0.39 12.53
C THR A 133 -9.61 -0.61 11.04
N ALA A 134 -10.57 -0.15 10.22
CA ALA A 134 -10.52 -0.27 8.76
C ALA A 134 -9.25 0.36 8.19
N TYR A 135 -8.91 1.59 8.63
CA TYR A 135 -7.70 2.28 8.20
C TYR A 135 -6.43 1.52 8.59
N GLY A 136 -6.35 1.02 9.82
CA GLY A 136 -5.22 0.22 10.30
C GLY A 136 -5.02 -1.07 9.49
N PHE A 137 -6.10 -1.77 9.15
CA PHE A 137 -6.06 -2.97 8.30
C PHE A 137 -5.62 -2.66 6.87
N VAL A 138 -6.16 -1.60 6.25
CA VAL A 138 -5.74 -1.19 4.90
C VAL A 138 -4.24 -0.90 4.88
N GLN A 139 -3.73 -0.16 5.87
CA GLN A 139 -2.28 0.08 5.96
C GLN A 139 -1.47 -1.20 6.13
N ALA A 140 -1.94 -2.13 6.96
CA ALA A 140 -1.28 -3.43 7.17
C ALA A 140 -1.25 -4.25 5.87
N TRP A 141 -2.38 -4.31 5.16
CA TRP A 141 -2.51 -5.02 3.90
C TRP A 141 -1.57 -4.44 2.83
N ILE A 142 -1.51 -3.11 2.68
CA ILE A 142 -0.59 -2.46 1.73
C ILE A 142 0.87 -2.84 2.04
N ARG A 143 1.28 -2.81 3.32
CA ARG A 143 2.64 -3.18 3.72
C ARG A 143 2.95 -4.65 3.45
N GLN A 144 2.01 -5.54 3.76
CA GLN A 144 2.19 -6.97 3.53
C GLN A 144 2.23 -7.31 2.04
N SER A 145 1.41 -6.63 1.23
CA SER A 145 1.41 -6.76 -0.23
C SER A 145 2.75 -6.34 -0.82
N ALA A 146 3.27 -5.17 -0.42
CA ALA A 146 4.59 -4.70 -0.85
C ALA A 146 5.72 -5.66 -0.44
N ALA A 147 5.69 -6.18 0.79
CA ALA A 147 6.66 -7.17 1.26
C ALA A 147 6.59 -8.48 0.47
N ARG A 148 5.39 -8.97 0.13
CA ARG A 148 5.21 -10.17 -0.71
C ARG A 148 5.73 -9.96 -2.12
N GLN A 149 5.49 -8.80 -2.72
CA GLN A 149 6.02 -8.47 -4.05
C GLN A 149 7.54 -8.43 -4.06
N ALA A 150 8.16 -7.86 -3.02
CA ALA A 150 9.61 -7.86 -2.88
C ALA A 150 10.18 -9.28 -2.75
N LEU A 151 9.55 -10.13 -1.93
CA LEU A 151 9.95 -11.54 -1.77
C LEU A 151 9.76 -12.36 -3.06
N ASP A 152 8.68 -12.14 -3.82
CA ASP A 152 8.46 -12.81 -5.10
C ASP A 152 9.52 -12.42 -6.13
N LEU A 153 9.91 -11.14 -6.16
CA LEU A 153 10.98 -10.66 -7.03
C LEU A 153 12.33 -11.29 -6.65
N GLU A 154 12.67 -11.34 -5.36
CA GLU A 154 13.90 -11.99 -4.88
C GLU A 154 13.90 -13.49 -5.20
N LYS A 155 12.77 -14.17 -5.00
CA LYS A 155 12.61 -15.58 -5.35
C LYS A 155 12.84 -15.82 -6.84
N LYS A 156 12.22 -15.04 -7.73
CA LYS A 156 12.42 -15.14 -9.18
C LYS A 156 13.88 -14.90 -9.59
N LYS A 157 14.55 -13.92 -8.95
CA LYS A 157 15.98 -13.70 -9.17
C LYS A 157 16.81 -14.91 -8.76
N ALA A 158 16.50 -15.52 -7.62
CA ALA A 158 17.19 -16.74 -7.16
C ALA A 158 16.93 -17.95 -8.07
N GLU A 159 15.69 -18.15 -8.55
CA GLU A 159 15.35 -19.20 -9.51
C GLU A 159 16.07 -19.02 -10.85
N LEU A 160 16.13 -17.79 -11.37
CA LEU A 160 16.89 -17.47 -12.58
C LEU A 160 18.39 -17.72 -12.39
N ALA A 161 18.96 -17.33 -11.26
CA ALA A 161 20.37 -17.60 -10.94
C ALA A 161 20.63 -19.12 -10.86
N LEU A 162 19.73 -19.89 -10.26
CA LEU A 162 19.83 -21.34 -10.19
C LEU A 162 19.77 -21.98 -11.59
N LEU A 163 18.78 -21.63 -12.41
CA LEU A 163 18.64 -22.12 -13.78
C LEU A 163 19.89 -21.81 -14.63
N ARG A 164 20.46 -20.61 -14.46
CA ARG A 164 21.72 -20.23 -15.12
C ARG A 164 22.89 -21.05 -14.61
N SER A 165 23.00 -21.30 -13.29
CA SER A 165 24.09 -22.11 -12.73
C SER A 165 24.08 -23.58 -13.20
N GLN A 166 22.91 -24.09 -13.61
CA GLN A 166 22.79 -25.43 -14.21
C GLN A 166 23.37 -25.49 -15.62
N LEU A 167 23.41 -24.37 -16.35
CA LEU A 167 24.19 -24.27 -17.58
C LEU A 167 25.66 -24.21 -17.15
N GLN A 168 26.38 -25.35 -17.20
CA GLN A 168 27.82 -25.36 -16.93
C GLN A 168 28.56 -24.62 -18.05
N PRO A 169 28.92 -23.33 -17.89
CA PRO A 169 29.30 -22.52 -19.04
C PRO A 169 30.64 -22.99 -19.58
N HIS A 170 31.56 -23.32 -18.66
CA HIS A 170 32.86 -23.88 -18.98
C HIS A 170 32.75 -25.19 -19.76
N PHE A 171 31.80 -26.08 -19.40
CA PHE A 171 31.56 -27.29 -20.17
C PHE A 171 31.12 -26.94 -21.60
N LEU A 172 30.15 -26.04 -21.75
CA LEU A 172 29.64 -25.65 -23.06
C LEU A 172 30.71 -24.98 -23.94
N PHE A 173 31.53 -24.07 -23.41
CA PHE A 173 32.64 -23.47 -24.16
C PHE A 173 33.69 -24.50 -24.54
N ASN A 174 34.01 -25.43 -23.64
CA ASN A 174 34.96 -26.50 -23.95
C ASN A 174 34.41 -27.43 -25.02
N THR A 175 33.13 -27.77 -24.98
CA THR A 175 32.49 -28.57 -26.02
C THR A 175 32.53 -27.85 -27.37
N LEU A 176 32.18 -26.55 -27.43
CA LEU A 176 32.23 -25.77 -28.67
C LEU A 176 33.66 -25.63 -29.21
N ASN A 177 34.64 -25.33 -28.37
CA ASN A 177 36.03 -25.20 -28.78
C ASN A 177 36.61 -26.54 -29.26
N ASN A 178 36.26 -27.66 -28.61
CA ASN A 178 36.66 -28.98 -29.06
C ASN A 178 36.04 -29.32 -30.43
N LEU A 179 34.75 -29.03 -30.63
CA LEU A 179 34.10 -29.21 -31.93
C LEU A 179 34.76 -28.35 -33.01
N LEU A 180 35.07 -27.08 -32.71
CA LEU A 180 35.78 -26.18 -33.61
C LEU A 180 37.16 -26.74 -34.01
N ALA A 181 37.90 -27.34 -33.07
CA ALA A 181 39.19 -27.97 -33.34
C ALA A 181 39.09 -29.23 -34.24
N MET A 182 37.90 -29.85 -34.32
CA MET A 182 37.64 -30.98 -35.21
C MET A 182 37.22 -30.55 -36.63
N VAL A 183 36.89 -29.27 -36.84
CA VAL A 183 36.52 -28.73 -38.16
C VAL A 183 37.78 -28.32 -38.91
N ASP A 184 37.94 -28.82 -40.15
CA ASP A 184 38.95 -28.28 -41.05
C ASP A 184 38.48 -26.92 -41.59
N GLN A 185 39.05 -25.87 -41.02
CA GLN A 185 38.68 -24.48 -41.30
C GLN A 185 38.96 -24.07 -42.76
N ARG A 186 39.83 -24.79 -43.48
CA ARG A 186 40.13 -24.50 -44.89
C ARG A 186 39.01 -24.98 -45.81
N THR A 187 38.35 -26.06 -45.45
CA THR A 187 37.27 -26.67 -46.24
C THR A 187 35.88 -26.27 -45.75
N HIS A 188 35.73 -25.91 -44.47
CA HIS A 188 34.45 -25.57 -43.86
C HIS A 188 34.50 -24.25 -43.05
N PRO A 189 34.83 -23.11 -43.68
CA PRO A 189 34.96 -21.82 -42.99
C PRO A 189 33.64 -21.34 -42.35
N ALA A 190 32.49 -21.55 -43.01
CA ALA A 190 31.18 -21.14 -42.48
C ALA A 190 30.79 -21.87 -41.18
N LEU A 191 31.17 -23.14 -41.04
CA LEU A 191 30.96 -23.93 -39.83
C LEU A 191 31.84 -23.43 -38.67
N ALA A 192 33.10 -23.09 -38.96
CA ALA A 192 34.02 -22.53 -37.97
C ALA A 192 33.51 -21.18 -37.45
N ASP A 193 33.11 -20.27 -38.34
CA ASP A 193 32.48 -18.98 -38.00
C ASP A 193 31.20 -19.16 -37.19
N GLY A 194 30.36 -20.14 -37.55
CA GLY A 194 29.13 -20.46 -36.81
C GLY A 194 29.41 -20.89 -35.37
N PHE A 195 30.41 -21.76 -35.13
CA PHE A 195 30.80 -22.18 -33.79
C PHE A 195 31.36 -21.03 -32.94
N GLU A 196 32.17 -20.15 -33.54
CA GLU A 196 32.72 -18.97 -32.85
C GLU A 196 31.60 -18.01 -32.44
N ARG A 197 30.69 -17.69 -33.35
CA ARG A 197 29.53 -16.82 -33.07
C ARG A 197 28.60 -17.42 -32.02
N LEU A 198 28.40 -18.75 -32.03
CA LEU A 198 27.57 -19.44 -31.05
C LEU A 198 28.19 -19.38 -29.65
N SER A 199 29.52 -19.53 -29.58
CA SER A 199 30.30 -19.33 -28.37
C SER A 199 30.16 -17.89 -27.84
N ASP A 200 30.25 -16.89 -28.70
CA ASP A 200 30.06 -15.49 -28.30
C ASP A 200 28.64 -15.20 -27.79
N LEU A 201 27.60 -15.72 -28.46
CA LEU A 201 26.21 -15.59 -27.99
C LEU A 201 26.00 -16.23 -26.62
N LEU A 202 26.53 -17.44 -26.42
CA LEU A 202 26.42 -18.16 -25.15
C LEU A 202 27.12 -17.40 -24.01
N ARG A 203 28.30 -16.84 -24.29
CA ARG A 203 29.07 -16.02 -23.33
C ARG A 203 28.30 -14.78 -22.91
N TYR A 204 27.70 -14.09 -23.88
CA TYR A 204 26.87 -12.92 -23.61
C TYR A 204 25.68 -13.28 -22.70
N VAL A 205 24.92 -14.33 -23.04
CA VAL A 205 23.74 -14.76 -22.28
C VAL A 205 24.09 -15.15 -20.85
N VAL A 206 25.19 -15.88 -20.67
CA VAL A 206 25.56 -16.43 -19.36
C VAL A 206 26.23 -15.39 -18.44
N TYR A 207 27.09 -14.53 -18.97
CA TYR A 207 27.93 -13.65 -18.13
C TYR A 207 27.59 -12.16 -18.23
N GLU A 208 27.23 -11.67 -19.40
CA GLU A 208 27.06 -10.22 -19.59
C GLU A 208 25.68 -9.74 -19.17
N THR A 209 24.66 -10.61 -19.21
CA THR A 209 23.31 -10.29 -18.73
C THR A 209 23.18 -10.25 -17.19
N GLU A 210 24.25 -10.50 -16.43
CA GLU A 210 24.27 -10.32 -14.97
C GLU A 210 24.55 -8.88 -14.55
N GLN A 211 25.12 -8.07 -15.45
CA GLN A 211 25.43 -6.68 -15.15
C GLN A 211 24.16 -5.84 -15.17
N GLU A 212 24.01 -4.93 -14.20
CA GLU A 212 22.86 -4.01 -14.13
C GLU A 212 22.78 -3.10 -15.37
N ARG A 213 23.91 -2.91 -16.05
CA ARG A 213 24.02 -2.19 -17.32
C ARG A 213 25.04 -2.89 -18.21
N VAL A 214 24.71 -3.03 -19.48
CA VAL A 214 25.60 -3.54 -20.52
C VAL A 214 25.84 -2.42 -21.55
N PRO A 215 27.06 -2.26 -22.10
CA PRO A 215 27.29 -1.29 -23.16
C PRO A 215 26.43 -1.62 -24.39
N LEU A 216 25.76 -0.62 -24.97
CA LEU A 216 24.92 -0.77 -26.16
C LEU A 216 25.66 -1.44 -27.33
N ALA A 217 26.97 -1.21 -27.45
CA ALA A 217 27.81 -1.88 -28.46
C ALA A 217 27.78 -3.42 -28.31
N ARG A 218 27.82 -3.95 -27.09
CA ARG A 218 27.74 -5.40 -26.82
C ARG A 218 26.37 -5.96 -27.14
N GLU A 219 25.30 -5.20 -26.86
CA GLU A 219 23.93 -5.57 -27.25
C GLU A 219 23.80 -5.64 -28.79
N LEU A 220 24.37 -4.66 -29.51
CA LEU A 220 24.39 -4.64 -30.97
C LEU A 220 25.21 -5.79 -31.55
N ASP A 221 26.38 -6.09 -30.98
CA ASP A 221 27.21 -7.24 -31.39
C ASP A 221 26.48 -8.57 -31.17
N PHE A 222 25.76 -8.71 -30.05
CA PHE A 222 24.93 -9.89 -29.78
C PHE A 222 23.83 -10.07 -30.83
N VAL A 223 23.07 -9.01 -31.14
CA VAL A 223 22.00 -9.07 -32.14
C VAL A 223 22.57 -9.39 -33.53
N ARG A 224 23.71 -8.79 -33.89
CA ARG A 224 24.40 -9.06 -35.16
C ARG A 224 24.85 -10.52 -35.25
N ASN A 225 25.54 -11.02 -34.24
CA ASN A 225 25.99 -12.43 -34.20
C ASN A 225 24.82 -13.40 -34.26
N TYR A 226 23.69 -13.08 -33.62
CA TYR A 226 22.47 -13.87 -33.68
C TYR A 226 21.85 -13.88 -35.08
N ALA A 227 21.74 -12.73 -35.71
CA ALA A 227 21.19 -12.61 -37.07
C ALA A 227 22.05 -13.37 -38.09
N GLU A 228 23.37 -13.23 -38.02
CA GLU A 228 24.29 -13.94 -38.92
C GLU A 228 24.21 -15.46 -38.73
N LEU A 229 24.11 -15.95 -37.49
CA LEU A 229 23.85 -17.37 -37.20
C LEU A 229 22.49 -17.85 -37.71
N ALA A 230 21.45 -17.02 -37.59
CA ALA A 230 20.12 -17.34 -38.09
C ALA A 230 20.11 -17.43 -39.63
N LEU A 231 20.88 -16.57 -40.31
CA LEU A 231 21.02 -16.57 -41.77
C LEU A 231 21.72 -17.83 -42.31
N LEU A 232 22.71 -18.37 -41.58
CA LEU A 232 23.34 -19.66 -41.94
C LEU A 232 22.34 -20.82 -42.05
N ARG A 233 21.18 -20.75 -41.36
CA ARG A 233 20.13 -21.76 -41.48
C ARG A 233 19.38 -21.72 -42.81
N PHE A 234 19.51 -20.65 -43.58
CA PHE A 234 18.80 -20.42 -44.83
C PHE A 234 19.71 -20.53 -46.08
N GLU A 235 21.02 -20.72 -45.90
CA GLU A 235 21.96 -20.82 -47.04
C GLU A 235 21.86 -22.13 -47.85
N GLU A 236 21.15 -23.16 -47.36
CA GLU A 236 21.01 -24.46 -48.05
C GLU A 236 19.60 -24.82 -48.53
N THR A 237 18.61 -23.94 -48.44
CA THR A 237 17.29 -24.21 -49.05
C THR A 237 16.49 -22.95 -49.31
N GLU A 238 16.71 -22.33 -50.47
CA GLU A 238 15.71 -21.66 -51.32
C GLU A 238 16.43 -20.85 -52.41
N VAL A 239 16.89 -21.53 -53.47
CA VAL A 239 16.67 -21.21 -54.91
C VAL A 239 16.84 -22.50 -55.71
#